data_AF-A0A7X3P2G6-F1
#
_entry.id   AF-A0A7X3P2G6-F1
#
_cell.length_a   1.000
_cell.length_b   1.000
_cell.length_c   1.000
_cell.angle_alpha   90.00
_cell.angle_beta   90.00
_cell.angle_gamma   90.00
#
_symmetry.space_group_name_H-M   'P 1'
#
loop_
_entity.id
_entity.type
_entity.pdbx_description
1 polymer ?
#
loop_
_entity_poly.entity_id
_entity_poly.type
_entity_poly.pdbx_seq_one_letter_code
_entity_poly.pdbx_strand_id
1 'polypeptide(L)'
;MARDQRLTKEEIQEDKFIEGLLTTYQFLKENLRTIIIVVGIVLIAVAGYAAYYQNQENRRAEATIALRDATETYRTAEESLFDAEKLAESEESLASAQTQLQQVFEKYPNTAFADQARYQYASSLYYQGNYAEARSQFQQIIANHQPENQIYSLYAQKAIGNTYEQESNYEKAVDAYQAKAFPPTPELPAEIRQFVLAEAKFNQAIVYEKLGNADAARAAYKEIVDEFRTTLEVGISQKSLEVIEDAKVVIAALGETLDLSNAEKLESEKRYYEAYVAYTDAIRTYKVNKDIQGGLSTELRKQIGSFEKEAITLINSIQNARRADDEGRESSALYSYDLVVELEKLGLSRRLYENALLHYKRLGSVQ
;
A
#
# COMPACT_ATOMS: atom_id res chain seq x y z
N MET A 1 44.83 7.83 76.56
CA MET A 1 44.42 6.69 75.71
C MET A 1 43.08 7.05 75.06
N ALA A 2 43.12 7.63 73.86
CA ALA A 2 41.93 7.78 73.01
C ALA A 2 41.82 6.49 72.18
N ARG A 3 40.71 5.77 72.32
CA ARG A 3 40.49 4.48 71.66
C ARG A 3 39.79 4.76 70.33
N ASP A 4 40.54 4.67 69.23
CA ASP A 4 40.02 4.67 67.86
C ASP A 4 39.08 3.45 67.70
N GLN A 5 37.76 3.69 67.65
CA GLN A 5 36.80 2.68 67.24
C GLN A 5 36.69 2.71 65.71
N ARG A 6 37.14 1.64 65.05
CA ARG A 6 36.92 1.44 63.61
C ARG A 6 35.51 0.90 63.39
N LEU A 7 34.68 1.66 62.69
CA LEU A 7 33.32 1.28 62.29
C LEU A 7 33.34 0.03 61.39
N THR A 8 32.36 -0.86 61.56
CA THR A 8 32.19 -2.08 60.76
C THR A 8 31.56 -1.76 59.39
N LYS A 9 31.71 -2.65 58.39
CA LYS A 9 31.16 -2.43 57.04
C LYS A 9 29.63 -2.33 57.01
N GLU A 10 28.93 -3.03 57.90
CA GLU A 10 27.46 -2.96 58.05
C GLU A 10 27.03 -1.61 58.63
N GLU A 11 27.69 -1.13 59.69
CA GLU A 11 27.43 0.21 60.27
C GLU A 11 27.65 1.33 59.24
N ILE A 12 28.68 1.21 58.38
CA ILE A 12 28.92 2.18 57.29
C ILE A 12 27.82 2.11 56.21
N GLN A 13 27.22 0.94 55.96
CA GLN A 13 26.11 0.81 55.01
C GLN A 13 24.79 1.36 55.59
N GLU A 14 24.51 1.08 56.87
CA GLU A 14 23.35 1.65 57.57
C GLU A 14 23.43 3.17 57.67
N ASP A 15 24.60 3.72 58.01
CA ASP A 15 24.81 5.17 58.15
C ASP A 15 24.63 5.89 56.80
N LYS A 16 25.15 5.33 55.70
CA LYS A 16 24.91 5.85 54.34
C LYS A 16 23.44 5.79 53.92
N PHE A 17 22.72 4.75 54.35
CA PHE A 17 21.29 4.64 54.08
C PHE A 17 20.49 5.67 54.88
N ILE A 18 20.81 5.83 56.17
CA ILE A 18 20.18 6.83 57.05
C ILE A 18 20.49 8.25 56.56
N GLU A 19 21.73 8.53 56.15
CA GLU A 19 22.13 9.81 55.55
C GLU A 19 21.36 10.05 54.24
N GLY A 20 21.18 9.03 53.39
CA GLY A 20 20.32 9.09 52.20
C GLY A 20 18.85 9.38 52.52
N LEU A 21 18.31 8.78 53.58
CA LEU A 21 16.94 9.03 54.05
C LEU A 21 16.78 10.44 54.64
N LEU A 22 17.76 10.92 55.42
CA LEU A 22 17.73 12.25 56.01
C LEU A 22 17.87 13.33 54.94
N THR A 23 18.74 13.14 53.96
CA THR A 23 18.92 14.07 52.82
C THR A 23 17.67 14.12 51.92
N THR A 24 17.06 12.97 51.61
CA THR A 24 15.79 12.94 50.87
C THR A 24 14.63 13.54 51.66
N TYR A 25 14.54 13.28 52.97
CA TYR A 25 13.57 13.91 53.87
C TYR A 25 13.75 15.42 53.93
N GLN A 26 14.99 15.90 54.06
CA GLN A 26 15.30 17.32 54.11
C GLN A 26 14.98 18.01 52.77
N PHE A 27 15.35 17.38 51.65
CA PHE A 27 14.98 17.85 50.31
C PHE A 27 13.45 17.94 50.14
N LEU A 28 12.71 16.89 50.54
CA LEU A 28 11.25 16.88 50.49
C LEU A 28 10.66 17.99 51.36
N LYS A 29 11.15 18.17 52.59
CA LYS A 29 10.66 19.20 53.51
C LYS A 29 10.91 20.61 52.98
N GLU A 30 12.10 20.87 52.45
CA GLU A 30 12.48 22.17 51.89
C GLU A 30 11.74 22.48 50.59
N ASN A 31 11.45 21.47 49.77
CA ASN A 31 10.82 21.63 48.45
C ASN A 31 9.34 21.21 48.42
N LEU A 32 8.72 20.90 49.56
CA LEU A 32 7.38 20.28 49.62
C LEU A 32 6.33 21.08 48.85
N ARG A 33 6.35 22.40 49.01
CA ARG A 33 5.42 23.31 48.34
C ARG A 33 5.59 23.27 46.82
N THR A 34 6.84 23.29 46.34
CA THR A 34 7.16 23.21 44.91
C THR A 34 6.76 21.85 44.34
N ILE A 35 7.05 20.77 45.06
CA ILE A 35 6.69 19.40 44.65
C ILE A 35 5.17 19.25 44.55
N ILE A 36 4.40 19.74 45.53
CA ILE A 36 2.93 19.71 45.48
C ILE A 36 2.40 20.48 44.27
N ILE A 37 2.96 21.65 43.96
CA ILE A 37 2.56 22.45 42.79
C ILE A 37 2.86 21.68 41.50
N VAL A 38 4.07 21.13 41.37
CA VAL A 38 4.49 20.37 40.17
C VAL A 38 3.62 19.13 39.99
N VAL A 39 3.38 18.35 41.05
CA VAL A 39 2.49 17.18 41.01
C VAL A 39 1.07 17.59 40.64
N GLY A 40 0.55 18.68 41.19
CA GLY A 40 -0.77 19.21 40.82
C GLY A 40 -0.87 19.60 39.35
N ILE A 41 0.15 20.28 38.79
CA ILE A 41 0.23 20.62 37.37
C ILE A 41 0.26 19.35 36.51
N VAL A 42 1.07 18.35 36.88
CA VAL A 42 1.15 17.08 36.17
C VAL A 42 -0.19 16.34 36.19
N LEU A 43 -0.88 16.29 37.32
CA LEU A 43 -2.21 15.64 37.41
C LEU A 43 -3.25 16.35 36.55
N ILE A 44 -3.27 17.68 36.53
CA ILE A 44 -4.16 18.46 35.65
C ILE A 44 -3.82 18.19 34.17
N ALA A 45 -2.52 18.15 33.83
CA ALA A 45 -2.09 17.85 32.46
C ALA A 45 -2.49 16.44 32.03
N VAL A 46 -2.32 15.43 32.90
CA VAL A 46 -2.72 14.03 32.64
C VAL A 46 -4.24 13.91 32.53
N ALA A 47 -5.01 14.53 33.43
CA ALA A 47 -6.47 14.51 33.38
C ALA A 47 -7.00 15.25 32.14
N GLY A 48 -6.39 16.38 31.79
CA GLY A 48 -6.70 17.12 30.56
C GLY A 48 -6.39 16.30 29.31
N TYR A 49 -5.25 15.61 29.27
CA TYR A 49 -4.88 14.71 28.18
C TYR A 49 -5.85 13.52 28.06
N ALA A 50 -6.22 12.89 29.18
CA ALA A 50 -7.18 11.79 29.19
C ALA A 50 -8.58 12.24 28.72
N ALA A 51 -9.05 13.41 29.17
CA ALA A 51 -10.32 13.99 28.72
C ALA A 51 -10.28 14.36 27.23
N TYR A 52 -9.16 14.92 26.75
CA TYR A 52 -8.94 15.19 25.34
C TYR A 52 -8.97 13.91 24.50
N TYR A 53 -8.26 12.87 24.93
CA TYR A 53 -8.20 11.57 24.25
C TYR A 53 -9.58 10.90 24.20
N GLN A 54 -10.30 10.86 25.33
CA GLN A 54 -11.67 10.33 25.39
C GLN A 54 -12.63 11.10 24.49
N ASN A 55 -12.54 12.43 24.47
CA ASN A 55 -13.36 13.27 23.59
C ASN A 55 -13.02 13.01 22.11
N GLN A 56 -11.75 12.78 21.77
CA GLN A 56 -11.33 12.43 20.41
C GLN A 56 -11.89 11.07 19.98
N GLU A 57 -11.85 10.06 20.84
CA GLU A 57 -12.47 8.75 20.55
C GLU A 57 -13.99 8.85 20.37
N ASN A 58 -14.68 9.59 21.24
CA ASN A 58 -16.12 9.80 21.12
C ASN A 58 -16.48 10.50 19.79
N ARG A 59 -15.73 11.55 19.42
CA ARG A 59 -15.92 12.24 18.13
C ARG A 59 -15.64 11.32 16.94
N ARG A 60 -14.64 10.44 17.03
CA ARG A 60 -14.39 9.44 15.99
C ARG A 60 -15.55 8.45 15.86
N ALA A 61 -16.09 7.96 16.97
CA ALA A 61 -17.24 7.05 16.95
C ALA A 61 -18.49 7.71 16.32
N GLU A 62 -18.80 8.95 16.71
CA GLU A 62 -19.89 9.72 16.10
C GLU A 62 -19.65 9.97 14.61
N ALA A 63 -18.42 10.30 14.21
CA ALA A 63 -18.04 10.54 12.82
C ALA A 63 -18.20 9.27 11.96
N THR A 64 -17.83 8.10 12.47
CA THR A 64 -18.01 6.82 11.77
C THR A 64 -19.47 6.54 11.46
N ILE A 65 -20.36 6.73 12.45
CA ILE A 65 -21.79 6.49 12.27
C ILE A 65 -22.38 7.48 11.27
N ALA A 66 -22.07 8.77 11.44
CA ALA A 66 -22.55 9.81 10.55
C ALA A 66 -22.06 9.61 9.10
N LEU A 67 -20.79 9.23 8.92
CA LEU A 67 -20.24 8.91 7.59
C LEU A 67 -20.93 7.70 6.98
N ARG A 68 -21.19 6.64 7.76
CA ARG A 68 -21.84 5.43 7.26
C ARG A 68 -23.23 5.76 6.70
N ASP A 69 -24.04 6.46 7.48
CA ASP A 69 -25.41 6.80 7.09
C ASP A 69 -25.42 7.76 5.88
N ALA A 70 -24.48 8.72 5.84
CA ALA A 70 -24.30 9.62 4.70
C ALA A 70 -23.84 8.88 3.43
N THR A 71 -22.90 7.92 3.57
CA THR A 71 -22.38 7.11 2.46
C THR A 71 -23.46 6.19 1.89
N GLU A 72 -24.31 5.61 2.74
CA GLU A 72 -25.43 4.76 2.32
C GLU A 72 -26.47 5.56 1.51
N THR A 73 -26.80 6.76 1.99
CA THR A 73 -27.67 7.69 1.25
C THR A 73 -27.04 8.07 -0.09
N TYR A 74 -25.74 8.41 -0.10
CA TYR A 74 -24.99 8.74 -1.31
C TYR A 74 -25.00 7.60 -2.33
N ARG A 75 -24.68 6.38 -1.90
CA ARG A 75 -24.65 5.19 -2.76
C ARG A 75 -26.01 4.91 -3.39
N THR A 76 -27.08 4.99 -2.60
CA THR A 76 -28.45 4.79 -3.09
C THR A 76 -28.84 5.83 -4.14
N ALA A 77 -28.46 7.09 -3.90
CA ALA A 77 -28.66 8.18 -4.85
C ALA A 77 -27.86 7.98 -6.14
N GLU A 78 -26.59 7.57 -6.02
CA GLU A 78 -25.69 7.32 -7.16
C GLU A 78 -26.17 6.15 -8.03
N GLU A 79 -26.64 5.05 -7.44
CA GLU A 79 -27.23 3.93 -8.18
C GLU A 79 -28.48 4.33 -8.98
N SER A 80 -29.25 5.27 -8.45
CA SER A 80 -30.49 5.77 -9.07
C SER A 80 -30.25 6.90 -10.07
N LEU A 81 -29.03 7.46 -10.13
CA LEU A 81 -28.70 8.62 -10.97
C LEU A 81 -28.83 8.31 -12.47
N PHE A 82 -28.69 7.04 -12.85
CA PHE A 82 -28.79 6.59 -14.25
C PHE A 82 -30.15 5.93 -14.58
N ASP A 83 -31.10 5.94 -13.63
CA ASP A 83 -32.46 5.45 -13.82
C ASP A 83 -33.38 6.63 -14.17
N ALA A 84 -33.72 6.76 -15.46
CA ALA A 84 -34.52 7.88 -15.98
C ALA A 84 -35.92 7.96 -15.36
N GLU A 85 -36.46 6.85 -14.85
CA GLU A 85 -37.77 6.82 -14.17
C GLU A 85 -37.72 7.40 -12.76
N LYS A 86 -36.52 7.49 -12.16
CA LYS A 86 -36.30 7.92 -10.77
C LYS A 86 -35.47 9.19 -10.64
N LEU A 87 -35.27 9.92 -11.73
CA LEU A 87 -34.37 11.08 -11.77
C LEU A 87 -34.70 12.15 -10.70
N ALA A 88 -35.98 12.45 -10.47
CA ALA A 88 -36.37 13.43 -9.46
C ALA A 88 -36.11 12.94 -8.02
N GLU A 89 -36.36 11.66 -7.75
CA GLU A 89 -36.09 11.03 -6.45
C GLU A 89 -34.58 10.90 -6.20
N SER A 90 -33.79 10.67 -7.25
CA SER A 90 -32.33 10.58 -7.16
C SER A 90 -31.69 11.95 -6.92
N GLU A 91 -32.21 13.02 -7.52
CA GLU A 91 -31.78 14.40 -7.24
C GLU A 91 -32.04 14.81 -5.78
N GLU A 92 -33.24 14.52 -5.24
CA GLU A 92 -33.57 14.79 -3.83
C GLU A 92 -32.68 13.98 -2.88
N SER A 93 -32.51 12.69 -3.17
CA SER A 93 -31.64 11.79 -2.38
C SER A 93 -30.18 12.24 -2.41
N LEU A 94 -29.70 12.74 -3.56
CA LEU A 94 -28.34 13.26 -3.72
C LEU A 94 -28.14 14.55 -2.92
N ALA A 95 -29.11 15.47 -2.93
CA ALA A 95 -29.06 16.69 -2.12
C ALA A 95 -29.07 16.38 -0.61
N SER A 96 -29.86 15.39 -0.19
CA SER A 96 -29.86 14.89 1.18
C SER A 96 -28.49 14.29 1.55
N ALA A 97 -27.93 13.44 0.69
CA ALA A 97 -26.60 12.86 0.88
C ALA A 97 -25.53 13.94 1.00
N GLN A 98 -25.52 14.93 0.11
CA GLN A 98 -24.60 16.06 0.14
C GLN A 98 -24.68 16.81 1.48
N THR A 99 -25.89 17.07 1.97
CA THR A 99 -26.10 17.74 3.27
C THR A 99 -25.51 16.92 4.42
N GLN A 100 -25.73 15.61 4.44
CA GLN A 100 -25.20 14.73 5.49
C GLN A 100 -23.67 14.64 5.42
N LEU A 101 -23.10 14.49 4.22
CA LEU A 101 -21.64 14.47 4.01
C LEU A 101 -20.98 15.78 4.44
N GLN A 102 -21.61 16.91 4.13
CA GLN A 102 -21.16 18.22 4.57
C GLN A 102 -21.11 18.33 6.09
N GLN A 103 -22.16 17.88 6.77
CA GLN A 103 -22.19 17.86 8.23
C GLN A 103 -21.06 17.00 8.82
N VAL A 104 -20.70 15.89 8.18
CA VAL A 104 -19.59 15.04 8.65
C VAL A 104 -18.26 15.82 8.63
N PHE A 105 -17.89 16.41 7.49
CA PHE A 105 -16.60 17.09 7.41
C PHE A 105 -16.55 18.44 8.15
N GLU A 106 -17.71 19.07 8.42
CA GLU A 106 -17.78 20.31 9.22
C GLU A 106 -17.78 20.02 10.73
N LYS A 107 -18.49 18.98 11.18
CA LYS A 107 -18.57 18.62 12.60
C LYS A 107 -17.36 17.82 13.07
N TYR A 108 -16.68 17.09 12.18
CA TYR A 108 -15.54 16.22 12.54
C TYR A 108 -14.26 16.46 11.70
N PRO A 109 -13.81 17.72 11.50
CA PRO A 109 -12.80 18.09 10.51
C PRO A 109 -11.41 17.46 10.71
N ASN A 110 -11.10 16.97 11.92
CA ASN A 110 -9.80 16.38 12.27
C ASN A 110 -9.88 14.84 12.38
N THR A 111 -10.72 14.21 11.57
CA THR A 111 -10.89 12.75 11.54
C THR A 111 -10.69 12.24 10.12
N ALA A 112 -10.16 11.02 9.95
CA ALA A 112 -10.10 10.35 8.65
C ALA A 112 -11.43 10.41 7.88
N PHE A 113 -12.56 10.33 8.60
CA PHE A 113 -13.90 10.30 8.04
C PHE A 113 -14.29 11.62 7.35
N ALA A 114 -13.73 12.75 7.78
CA ALA A 114 -13.95 14.03 7.11
C ALA A 114 -13.38 14.05 5.69
N ASP A 115 -12.21 13.44 5.47
CA ASP A 115 -11.60 13.39 4.13
C ASP A 115 -12.44 12.55 3.18
N GLN A 116 -12.93 11.40 3.65
CA GLN A 116 -13.83 10.54 2.89
C GLN A 116 -15.17 11.25 2.59
N ALA A 117 -15.79 11.88 3.60
CA ALA A 117 -17.04 12.60 3.41
C ALA A 117 -16.88 13.74 2.41
N ARG A 118 -15.79 14.51 2.52
CA ARG A 118 -15.48 15.61 1.60
C ARG A 118 -15.23 15.09 0.18
N TYR A 119 -14.55 13.95 0.03
CA TYR A 119 -14.35 13.33 -1.27
C TYR A 119 -15.66 12.91 -1.93
N GLN A 120 -16.57 12.28 -1.19
CA GLN A 120 -17.88 11.88 -1.70
C GLN A 120 -18.75 13.10 -2.04
N TYR A 121 -18.72 14.15 -1.21
CA TYR A 121 -19.39 15.42 -1.49
C TYR A 121 -18.85 16.06 -2.77
N ALA A 122 -17.53 16.15 -2.93
CA ALA A 122 -16.88 16.64 -4.13
C ALA A 122 -17.20 15.80 -5.38
N SER A 123 -17.28 14.47 -5.22
CA SER A 123 -17.66 13.55 -6.29
C SER A 123 -19.11 13.75 -6.72
N SER A 124 -20.01 13.99 -5.77
CA SER A 124 -21.39 14.36 -6.04
C SER A 124 -21.49 15.63 -6.90
N LEU A 125 -20.74 16.68 -6.52
CA LEU A 125 -20.66 17.92 -7.31
C LEU A 125 -20.09 17.67 -8.71
N TYR A 126 -19.09 16.79 -8.84
CA TYR A 126 -18.54 16.40 -10.13
C TYR A 126 -19.60 15.75 -11.03
N TYR A 127 -20.40 14.82 -10.50
CA TYR A 127 -21.47 14.16 -11.28
C TYR A 127 -22.61 15.11 -11.66
N GLN A 128 -22.86 16.14 -10.87
CA GLN A 128 -23.79 17.23 -11.19
C GLN A 128 -23.24 18.23 -12.24
N GLY A 129 -21.99 18.07 -12.68
CA GLY A 129 -21.33 18.99 -13.60
C GLY A 129 -20.79 20.27 -12.95
N ASN A 130 -20.85 20.37 -11.62
CA ASN A 130 -20.34 21.50 -10.84
C ASN A 130 -18.82 21.38 -10.65
N TYR A 131 -18.07 21.30 -11.76
CA TYR A 131 -16.65 20.95 -11.78
C TYR A 131 -15.77 21.92 -11.01
N ALA A 132 -16.03 23.23 -11.07
CA ALA A 132 -15.26 24.23 -10.34
C ALA A 132 -15.40 24.08 -8.81
N GLU A 133 -16.62 23.81 -8.33
CA GLU A 133 -16.87 23.61 -6.91
C GLU A 133 -16.32 22.26 -6.43
N ALA A 134 -16.55 21.19 -7.20
CA ALA A 134 -15.94 19.88 -6.95
C ALA A 134 -14.42 19.98 -6.81
N ARG A 135 -13.77 20.69 -7.74
CA ARG A 135 -12.32 20.94 -7.74
C ARG A 135 -11.87 21.67 -6.48
N SER A 136 -12.61 22.69 -6.03
CA SER A 136 -12.33 23.39 -4.77
C SER A 136 -12.36 22.43 -3.58
N GLN A 137 -13.37 21.56 -3.51
CA GLN A 137 -13.48 20.58 -2.43
C GLN A 137 -12.37 19.52 -2.48
N PHE A 138 -11.96 19.05 -3.66
CA PHE A 138 -10.80 18.17 -3.81
C PHE A 138 -9.50 18.85 -3.36
N GLN A 139 -9.30 20.13 -3.69
CA GLN A 139 -8.14 20.90 -3.22
C GLN A 139 -8.09 21.02 -1.70
N GLN A 140 -9.25 21.15 -1.03
CA GLN A 140 -9.32 21.17 0.44
C GLN A 140 -8.86 19.84 1.07
N ILE A 141 -9.11 18.70 0.40
CA ILE A 141 -8.59 17.39 0.85
C ILE A 141 -7.07 17.38 0.76
N ILE A 142 -6.51 17.79 -0.38
CA ILE A 142 -5.05 17.82 -0.55
C ILE A 142 -4.39 18.71 0.50
N ALA A 143 -4.98 19.87 0.80
CA ALA A 143 -4.43 20.83 1.75
C ALA A 143 -4.53 20.37 3.22
N ASN A 144 -5.60 19.66 3.60
CA ASN A 144 -5.96 19.44 5.02
C ASN A 144 -6.18 17.97 5.41
N HIS A 145 -5.86 17.01 4.53
CA HIS A 145 -6.06 15.59 4.81
C HIS A 145 -5.32 15.14 6.07
N GLN A 146 -5.90 14.16 6.76
CA GLN A 146 -5.28 13.53 7.92
C GLN A 146 -4.23 12.51 7.46
N PRO A 147 -3.11 12.33 8.21
CA PRO A 147 -2.07 11.36 7.86
C PRO A 147 -2.59 9.93 7.69
N GLU A 148 -3.60 9.57 8.49
CA GLU A 148 -4.29 8.28 8.46
C GLU A 148 -5.12 8.02 7.19
N ASN A 149 -5.36 9.04 6.36
CA ASN A 149 -6.24 8.91 5.19
C ASN A 149 -5.70 9.57 3.91
N GLN A 150 -4.37 9.52 3.76
CA GLN A 150 -3.64 10.04 2.60
C GLN A 150 -4.12 9.52 1.24
N ILE A 151 -4.82 8.38 1.20
CA ILE A 151 -5.32 7.83 -0.07
C ILE A 151 -6.30 8.78 -0.76
N TYR A 152 -7.12 9.52 0.00
CA TYR A 152 -8.05 10.48 -0.57
C TYR A 152 -7.35 11.71 -1.13
N SER A 153 -6.13 12.06 -0.68
CA SER A 153 -5.38 13.16 -1.28
C SER A 153 -4.87 12.79 -2.69
N LEU A 154 -4.49 11.53 -2.90
CA LEU A 154 -4.16 11.00 -4.23
C LEU A 154 -5.39 10.95 -5.14
N TYR A 155 -6.52 10.41 -4.66
CA TYR A 155 -7.75 10.36 -5.45
C TYR A 155 -8.29 11.75 -5.75
N ALA A 156 -8.21 12.69 -4.81
CA ALA A 156 -8.60 14.08 -5.02
C ALA A 156 -7.76 14.74 -6.10
N GLN A 157 -6.44 14.53 -6.12
CA GLN A 157 -5.58 15.07 -7.18
C GLN A 157 -5.95 14.50 -8.55
N LYS A 158 -6.20 13.19 -8.65
CA LYS A 158 -6.70 12.58 -9.90
C LYS A 158 -8.04 13.20 -10.32
N ALA A 159 -8.97 13.39 -9.38
CA ALA A 159 -10.28 13.99 -9.64
C ALA A 159 -10.20 15.48 -10.07
N ILE A 160 -9.17 16.22 -9.64
CA ILE A 160 -8.86 17.56 -10.19
C ILE A 160 -8.49 17.48 -11.68
N GLY A 161 -7.77 16.44 -12.11
CA GLY A 161 -7.56 16.16 -13.53
C GLY A 161 -8.87 15.86 -14.24
N ASN A 162 -9.69 14.96 -13.68
CA ASN A 162 -10.99 14.59 -14.25
C ASN A 162 -11.90 15.82 -14.44
N THR A 163 -11.96 16.72 -13.45
CA THR A 163 -12.77 17.95 -13.54
C THR A 163 -12.28 18.87 -14.67
N TYR A 164 -10.97 19.03 -14.90
CA TYR A 164 -10.48 19.80 -16.05
C TYR A 164 -10.78 19.10 -17.38
N GLU A 165 -10.69 17.78 -17.40
CA GLU A 165 -11.00 16.98 -18.58
C GLU A 165 -12.47 17.11 -19.01
N GLN A 166 -13.41 17.10 -18.05
CA GLN A 166 -14.84 17.29 -18.34
C GLN A 166 -15.14 18.70 -18.87
N GLU A 167 -14.44 19.72 -18.35
CA GLU A 167 -14.52 21.10 -18.88
C GLU A 167 -13.80 21.27 -20.23
N SER A 168 -13.25 20.20 -20.81
CA SER A 168 -12.41 20.22 -22.01
C SER A 168 -11.18 21.12 -21.90
N ASN A 169 -10.75 21.44 -20.68
CA ASN A 169 -9.51 22.15 -20.41
C ASN A 169 -8.34 21.15 -20.35
N TYR A 170 -8.04 20.58 -21.51
CA TYR A 170 -7.15 19.43 -21.62
C TYR A 170 -5.72 19.74 -21.20
N GLU A 171 -5.21 20.96 -21.42
CA GLU A 171 -3.88 21.35 -20.96
C GLU A 171 -3.78 21.28 -19.42
N LYS A 172 -4.77 21.81 -18.71
CA LYS A 172 -4.78 21.73 -17.23
C LYS A 172 -5.05 20.32 -16.73
N ALA A 173 -5.82 19.51 -17.46
CA ALA A 173 -6.03 18.11 -17.13
C ALA A 173 -4.71 17.33 -17.21
N VAL A 174 -3.93 17.53 -18.28
CA VAL A 174 -2.59 16.94 -18.44
C VAL A 174 -1.68 17.31 -17.27
N ASP A 175 -1.65 18.58 -16.87
CA ASP A 175 -0.84 19.03 -15.73
C ASP A 175 -1.29 18.43 -14.40
N ALA A 176 -2.60 18.33 -14.17
CA ALA A 176 -3.15 17.76 -12.95
C ALA A 176 -2.89 16.25 -12.81
N TYR A 177 -2.78 15.52 -13.93
CA TYR A 177 -2.44 14.10 -13.93
C TYR A 177 -0.93 13.80 -13.81
N GLN A 178 -0.05 14.80 -13.95
CA GLN A 178 1.40 14.57 -13.81
C GLN A 178 1.74 14.10 -12.39
N ALA A 179 2.62 13.10 -12.28
CA ALA A 179 3.00 12.52 -10.99
C ALA A 179 3.54 13.54 -9.96
N LYS A 180 4.16 14.64 -10.43
CA LYS A 180 4.63 15.74 -9.57
C LYS A 180 3.50 16.58 -8.94
N ALA A 181 2.29 16.51 -9.45
CA ALA A 181 1.13 17.20 -8.90
C ALA A 181 0.50 16.44 -7.73
N PHE A 182 0.83 15.15 -7.56
CA PHE A 182 0.32 14.32 -6.47
C PHE A 182 1.08 14.61 -5.18
N PRO A 183 0.37 14.76 -4.04
CA PRO A 183 1.01 14.98 -2.75
C PRO A 183 1.89 13.79 -2.34
N PRO A 184 2.92 14.02 -1.51
CA PRO A 184 3.65 12.93 -0.88
C PRO A 184 2.74 12.18 0.10
N THR A 185 2.88 10.85 0.15
CA THR A 185 2.08 9.99 1.02
C THR A 185 2.97 8.93 1.70
N PRO A 186 3.86 9.32 2.64
CA PRO A 186 4.83 8.40 3.23
C PRO A 186 4.20 7.29 4.10
N GLU A 187 2.96 7.47 4.55
CA GLU A 187 2.22 6.52 5.39
C GLU A 187 1.42 5.50 4.55
N LEU A 188 1.34 5.69 3.22
CA LEU A 188 0.72 4.71 2.32
C LEU A 188 1.74 3.71 1.79
N PRO A 189 1.36 2.43 1.66
CA PRO A 189 2.12 1.46 0.86
C PRO A 189 2.43 2.03 -0.54
N ALA A 190 3.67 1.83 -0.99
CA ALA A 190 4.16 2.38 -2.25
C ALA A 190 3.34 1.87 -3.44
N GLU A 191 2.84 0.66 -3.35
CA GLU A 191 2.05 -0.06 -4.35
C GLU A 191 0.69 0.61 -4.57
N ILE A 192 0.05 1.10 -3.51
CA ILE A 192 -1.21 1.86 -3.61
C ILE A 192 -0.97 3.17 -4.35
N ARG A 193 0.12 3.87 -4.01
CA ARG A 193 0.49 5.11 -4.69
C ARG A 193 0.81 4.87 -6.16
N GLN A 194 1.56 3.81 -6.47
CA GLN A 194 1.89 3.42 -7.85
C GLN A 194 0.64 3.11 -8.66
N PHE A 195 -0.33 2.39 -8.08
CA PHE A 195 -1.61 2.11 -8.72
C PHE A 195 -2.34 3.40 -9.12
N VAL A 196 -2.50 4.36 -8.20
CA VAL A 196 -3.21 5.62 -8.49
C VAL A 196 -2.46 6.46 -9.53
N LEU A 197 -1.13 6.50 -9.47
CA LEU A 197 -0.33 7.22 -10.47
C LEU A 197 -0.41 6.59 -11.87
N ALA A 198 -0.44 5.26 -11.96
CA ALA A 198 -0.62 4.58 -13.23
C ALA A 198 -2.00 4.89 -13.84
N GLU A 199 -3.07 4.93 -13.03
CA GLU A 199 -4.39 5.37 -13.48
C GLU A 199 -4.39 6.83 -13.94
N ALA A 200 -3.74 7.73 -13.19
CA ALA A 200 -3.64 9.14 -13.57
C ALA A 200 -2.89 9.31 -14.90
N LYS A 201 -1.80 8.59 -15.09
CA LYS A 201 -1.02 8.57 -16.34
C LYS A 201 -1.81 8.01 -17.52
N PHE A 202 -2.66 7.02 -17.28
CA PHE A 202 -3.58 6.51 -18.31
C PHE A 202 -4.61 7.56 -18.71
N ASN A 203 -5.20 8.27 -17.74
CA ASN A 203 -6.09 9.39 -18.02
C ASN A 203 -5.35 10.52 -18.76
N GLN A 204 -4.10 10.81 -18.39
CA GLN A 204 -3.24 11.76 -19.11
C GLN A 204 -3.06 11.35 -20.58
N ALA A 205 -2.80 10.07 -20.84
CA ALA A 205 -2.67 9.54 -22.19
C ALA A 205 -3.96 9.72 -23.01
N ILE A 206 -5.13 9.45 -22.40
CA ILE A 206 -6.45 9.71 -23.02
C ILE A 206 -6.61 11.19 -23.35
N VAL A 207 -6.21 12.09 -22.45
CA VAL A 207 -6.30 13.53 -22.69
C VAL A 207 -5.37 13.96 -23.83
N TYR A 208 -4.18 13.38 -23.95
CA TYR A 208 -3.32 13.61 -25.12
C TYR A 208 -4.00 13.19 -26.42
N GLU A 209 -4.75 12.08 -26.43
CA GLU A 209 -5.55 11.70 -27.60
C GLU A 209 -6.64 12.73 -27.92
N LYS A 210 -7.34 13.25 -26.90
CA LYS A 210 -8.35 14.32 -27.05
C LYS A 210 -7.76 15.63 -27.58
N LEU A 211 -6.49 15.92 -27.25
CA LEU A 211 -5.72 17.04 -27.80
C LEU A 211 -5.22 16.81 -29.23
N GLY A 212 -5.39 15.60 -29.79
CA GLY A 212 -4.82 15.22 -31.08
C GLY A 212 -3.31 14.98 -31.04
N ASN A 213 -2.70 14.92 -29.85
CA ASN A 213 -1.27 14.65 -29.68
C ASN A 213 -1.01 13.14 -29.57
N ALA A 214 -1.10 12.45 -30.71
CA ALA A 214 -0.93 11.00 -30.79
C ALA A 214 0.45 10.52 -30.31
N ASP A 215 1.51 11.31 -30.54
CA ASP A 215 2.87 10.97 -30.11
C ASP A 215 2.99 10.97 -28.58
N ALA A 216 2.48 12.01 -27.91
CA ALA A 216 2.48 12.09 -26.45
C ALA A 216 1.58 11.01 -25.82
N ALA A 217 0.40 10.76 -26.40
CA ALA A 217 -0.48 9.68 -25.95
C ALA A 217 0.21 8.32 -26.05
N ARG A 218 0.83 8.01 -27.20
CA ARG A 218 1.53 6.75 -27.42
C ARG A 218 2.72 6.58 -26.48
N ALA A 219 3.48 7.65 -26.24
CA ALA A 219 4.57 7.66 -25.27
C ALA A 219 4.07 7.33 -23.85
N ALA A 220 3.00 7.98 -23.40
CA ALA A 220 2.43 7.75 -22.07
C ALA A 220 1.90 6.31 -21.91
N TYR A 221 1.20 5.76 -22.91
CA TYR A 221 0.77 4.35 -22.88
C TYR A 221 1.94 3.38 -22.85
N LYS A 222 3.00 3.64 -23.64
CA LYS A 222 4.21 2.82 -23.63
C LYS A 222 4.84 2.79 -22.25
N GLU A 223 4.93 3.95 -21.61
CA GLU A 223 5.55 4.08 -20.29
C GLU A 223 4.77 3.28 -19.22
N ILE A 224 3.43 3.24 -19.28
CA ILE A 224 2.61 2.37 -18.41
C ILE A 224 2.93 0.88 -18.66
N VAL A 225 3.03 0.47 -19.93
CA VAL A 225 3.34 -0.91 -20.33
C VAL A 225 4.75 -1.31 -19.87
N ASP A 226 5.74 -0.43 -20.04
CA ASP A 226 7.12 -0.67 -19.66
C ASP A 226 7.28 -0.75 -18.13
N GLU A 227 6.66 0.18 -17.38
CA GLU A 227 6.65 0.17 -15.91
C GLU A 227 6.01 -1.11 -15.38
N PHE A 228 4.84 -1.50 -15.92
CA PHE A 228 4.18 -2.74 -15.55
C PHE A 228 5.11 -3.96 -15.73
N ARG A 229 5.73 -4.08 -16.90
CA ARG A 229 6.64 -5.21 -17.22
C ARG A 229 7.88 -5.21 -16.32
N THR A 230 8.42 -4.03 -16.03
CA THR A 230 9.57 -3.88 -15.14
C THR A 230 9.23 -4.35 -13.73
N THR A 231 8.12 -3.88 -13.16
CA THR A 231 7.67 -4.29 -11.83
C THR A 231 7.28 -5.77 -11.77
N LEU A 232 6.67 -6.30 -12.84
CA LEU A 232 6.36 -7.73 -12.97
C LEU A 232 7.64 -8.58 -12.90
N GLU A 233 8.67 -8.24 -13.66
CA GLU A 233 9.94 -9.00 -13.64
C GLU A 233 10.67 -8.87 -12.29
N VAL A 234 10.58 -7.71 -11.62
CA VAL A 234 11.06 -7.56 -10.23
C VAL A 234 10.30 -8.52 -9.30
N GLY A 235 8.98 -8.60 -9.41
CA GLY A 235 8.15 -9.52 -8.63
C GLY A 235 8.48 -10.99 -8.88
N ILE A 236 8.68 -11.38 -10.15
CA ILE A 236 9.12 -12.73 -10.52
C ILE A 236 10.48 -13.05 -9.91
N SER A 237 11.42 -12.11 -10.03
CA SER A 237 12.78 -12.25 -9.50
C SER A 237 12.77 -12.42 -7.97
N GLN A 238 11.98 -11.59 -7.27
CA GLN A 238 11.84 -11.68 -5.82
C GLN A 238 11.14 -12.96 -5.37
N LYS A 239 10.07 -13.38 -6.06
CA LYS A 239 9.40 -14.64 -5.75
C LYS A 239 10.34 -15.83 -6.00
N SER A 240 11.13 -15.79 -7.06
CA SER A 240 12.11 -16.84 -7.37
C SER A 240 13.21 -16.90 -6.31
N LEU A 241 13.68 -15.76 -5.81
CA LEU A 241 14.65 -15.70 -4.71
C LEU A 241 14.10 -16.32 -3.42
N GLU A 242 12.84 -16.05 -3.08
CA GLU A 242 12.18 -16.64 -1.91
C GLU A 242 12.19 -18.17 -1.97
N VAL A 243 11.79 -18.75 -3.11
CA VAL A 243 11.68 -20.21 -3.27
C VAL A 243 13.03 -20.92 -3.51
N ILE A 244 14.10 -20.19 -3.83
CA ILE A 244 15.46 -20.74 -3.86
C ILE A 244 15.86 -21.27 -2.48
N GLU A 245 15.43 -20.61 -1.41
CA GLU A 245 15.73 -21.07 -0.05
C GLU A 245 15.08 -22.43 0.25
N ASP A 246 13.88 -22.69 -0.26
CA ASP A 246 13.25 -24.00 -0.16
C ASP A 246 14.05 -25.08 -0.89
N ALA A 247 14.58 -24.76 -2.07
CA ALA A 247 15.46 -25.66 -2.81
C ALA A 247 16.74 -25.97 -2.03
N LYS A 248 17.35 -24.96 -1.39
CA LYS A 248 18.55 -25.13 -0.55
C LYS A 248 18.26 -25.99 0.68
N VAL A 249 17.09 -25.86 1.30
CA VAL A 249 16.65 -26.74 2.41
C VAL A 249 16.57 -28.20 1.97
N VAL A 250 15.98 -28.45 0.79
CA VAL A 250 15.93 -29.81 0.22
C VAL A 250 17.33 -30.34 -0.07
N ILE A 251 18.20 -29.53 -0.67
CA ILE A 251 19.59 -29.89 -1.00
C ILE A 251 20.39 -30.25 0.26
N ALA A 252 20.27 -29.46 1.32
CA ALA A 252 20.94 -29.73 2.59
C ALA A 252 20.50 -31.08 3.20
N ALA A 253 19.24 -31.48 3.00
CA ALA A 253 18.70 -32.75 3.48
C ALA A 253 19.17 -33.98 2.67
N LEU A 254 19.76 -33.79 1.48
CA LEU A 254 20.22 -34.91 0.64
C LEU A 254 21.43 -35.64 1.25
N GLY A 255 22.21 -34.96 2.09
CA GLY A 255 23.39 -35.53 2.76
C GLY A 255 24.57 -35.84 1.82
N GLU A 256 24.47 -35.47 0.55
CA GLU A 256 25.48 -35.66 -0.49
C GLU A 256 25.72 -34.36 -1.24
N THR A 257 26.94 -34.20 -1.78
CA THR A 257 27.30 -33.02 -2.56
C THR A 257 26.74 -33.11 -3.98
N LEU A 258 25.97 -32.11 -4.38
CA LEU A 258 25.50 -31.93 -5.75
C LEU A 258 26.42 -30.94 -6.49
N ASP A 259 26.58 -31.11 -7.80
CA ASP A 259 27.16 -30.05 -8.64
C ASP A 259 26.11 -28.94 -8.83
N LEU A 260 26.31 -27.83 -8.14
CA LEU A 260 25.42 -26.67 -8.17
C LEU A 260 26.06 -25.46 -8.88
N SER A 261 27.20 -25.67 -9.54
CA SER A 261 28.03 -24.59 -10.11
C SER A 261 27.25 -23.66 -11.06
N ASN A 262 26.36 -24.22 -11.88
CA ASN A 262 25.50 -23.45 -12.77
C ASN A 262 24.43 -22.64 -12.01
N ALA A 263 23.77 -23.27 -11.02
CA ALA A 263 22.72 -22.63 -10.23
C ALA A 263 23.27 -21.47 -9.38
N GLU A 264 24.39 -21.71 -8.69
CA GLU A 264 25.09 -20.71 -7.87
C GLU A 264 25.60 -19.54 -8.72
N LYS A 265 26.09 -19.81 -9.93
CA LYS A 265 26.48 -18.77 -10.87
C LYS A 265 25.28 -17.88 -11.24
N LEU A 266 24.16 -18.49 -11.64
CA LEU A 266 22.94 -17.75 -12.00
C LEU A 266 22.41 -16.92 -10.81
N GLU A 267 22.45 -17.48 -9.60
CA GLU A 267 22.07 -16.78 -8.37
C GLU A 267 22.98 -15.57 -8.12
N SER A 268 24.31 -15.73 -8.27
CA SER A 268 25.28 -14.64 -8.11
C SER A 268 25.10 -13.52 -9.14
N GLU A 269 24.60 -13.86 -10.33
CA GLU A 269 24.24 -12.92 -11.40
C GLU A 269 22.84 -12.28 -11.18
N LYS A 270 22.16 -12.60 -10.07
CA LYS A 270 20.78 -12.18 -9.74
C LYS A 270 19.73 -12.65 -10.74
N ARG A 271 20.01 -13.72 -11.47
CA ARG A 271 19.09 -14.38 -12.41
C ARG A 271 18.28 -15.45 -11.66
N TYR A 272 17.52 -15.00 -10.65
CA TYR A 272 16.95 -15.90 -9.65
C TYR A 272 15.92 -16.89 -10.22
N TYR A 273 15.16 -16.49 -11.24
CA TYR A 273 14.26 -17.43 -11.90
C TYR A 273 15.04 -18.59 -12.55
N GLU A 274 16.07 -18.29 -13.33
CA GLU A 274 16.91 -19.32 -13.97
C GLU A 274 17.71 -20.12 -12.95
N ALA A 275 18.18 -19.49 -11.88
CA ALA A 275 18.83 -20.18 -10.77
C ALA A 275 17.89 -21.18 -10.09
N TYR A 276 16.64 -20.78 -9.83
CA TYR A 276 15.62 -21.65 -9.24
C TYR A 276 15.32 -22.87 -10.13
N VAL A 277 15.22 -22.65 -11.45
CA VAL A 277 15.08 -23.73 -12.43
C VAL A 277 16.28 -24.69 -12.35
N ALA A 278 17.50 -24.16 -12.33
CA ALA A 278 18.72 -24.96 -12.24
C ALA A 278 18.82 -25.77 -10.93
N TYR A 279 18.47 -25.18 -9.78
CA TYR A 279 18.39 -25.89 -8.50
C TYR A 279 17.34 -27.01 -8.55
N THR A 280 16.17 -26.72 -9.09
CA THR A 280 15.09 -27.71 -9.25
C THR A 280 15.54 -28.89 -10.11
N ASP A 281 16.24 -28.63 -11.21
CA ASP A 281 16.75 -29.67 -12.10
C ASP A 281 17.86 -30.51 -11.46
N ALA A 282 18.72 -29.91 -10.64
CA ALA A 282 19.73 -30.63 -9.86
C ALA A 282 19.09 -31.61 -8.86
N ILE A 283 18.07 -31.15 -8.12
CA ILE A 283 17.30 -31.98 -7.18
C ILE A 283 16.60 -33.13 -7.90
N ARG A 284 15.93 -32.84 -9.03
CA ARG A 284 15.26 -33.86 -9.85
C ARG A 284 16.23 -34.92 -10.37
N THR A 285 17.39 -34.48 -10.87
CA THR A 285 18.44 -35.37 -11.38
C THR A 285 18.97 -36.28 -10.27
N TYR A 286 19.22 -35.73 -9.09
CA TYR A 286 19.61 -36.50 -7.91
C TYR A 286 18.55 -37.55 -7.55
N LYS A 287 17.28 -37.14 -7.49
CA LYS A 287 16.16 -38.04 -7.16
C LYS A 287 16.08 -39.22 -8.13
N VAL A 288 16.09 -38.95 -9.44
CA VAL A 288 16.02 -39.98 -10.49
C VAL A 288 17.18 -40.97 -10.36
N ASN A 289 18.41 -40.49 -10.15
CA ASN A 289 19.58 -41.35 -9.99
C ASN A 289 19.49 -42.24 -8.73
N LYS A 290 19.02 -41.71 -7.60
CA LYS A 290 18.88 -42.47 -6.35
C LYS A 290 17.71 -43.45 -6.36
N ASP A 291 16.61 -43.12 -7.02
CA ASP A 291 15.47 -44.04 -7.17
C ASP A 291 15.88 -45.28 -7.98
N ILE A 292 16.75 -45.13 -8.98
CA ILE A 292 17.31 -46.28 -9.73
C ILE A 292 18.19 -47.16 -8.84
N GLN A 293 18.94 -46.56 -7.90
CA GLN A 293 19.87 -47.25 -7.02
C GLN A 293 19.24 -47.73 -5.69
N GLY A 294 17.95 -47.45 -5.45
CA GLY A 294 17.23 -47.82 -4.23
C GLY A 294 17.60 -47.01 -2.98
N GLY A 295 18.18 -45.81 -3.15
CA GLY A 295 18.87 -45.07 -2.08
C GLY A 295 18.08 -44.00 -1.31
N LEU A 296 16.82 -43.71 -1.70
CA LEU A 296 16.02 -42.65 -1.06
C LEU A 296 15.15 -43.18 0.08
N SER A 297 15.28 -42.56 1.26
CA SER A 297 14.36 -42.80 2.38
C SER A 297 12.95 -42.29 2.05
N THR A 298 11.93 -42.86 2.70
CA THR A 298 10.53 -42.43 2.51
C THR A 298 10.33 -40.95 2.85
N GLU A 299 10.97 -40.47 3.92
CA GLU A 299 10.87 -39.07 4.35
C GLU A 299 11.50 -38.12 3.31
N LEU A 300 12.71 -38.44 2.85
CA LEU A 300 13.40 -37.60 1.86
C LEU A 300 12.66 -37.60 0.52
N ARG A 301 12.10 -38.73 0.11
CA ARG A 301 11.25 -38.82 -1.09
C ARG A 301 10.01 -37.93 -0.96
N LYS A 302 9.39 -37.88 0.22
CA LYS A 302 8.23 -37.02 0.49
C LYS A 302 8.62 -35.54 0.46
N GLN A 303 9.74 -35.17 1.08
CA GLN A 303 10.24 -33.80 1.08
C GLN A 303 10.55 -33.30 -0.34
N ILE A 304 11.30 -34.08 -1.13
CA ILE A 304 11.58 -33.76 -2.54
C ILE A 304 10.28 -33.67 -3.33
N GLY A 305 9.34 -34.60 -3.14
CA GLY A 305 8.06 -34.60 -3.85
C GLY A 305 7.19 -33.38 -3.56
N SER A 306 7.20 -32.88 -2.32
CA SER A 306 6.50 -31.63 -1.95
C SER A 306 7.10 -30.44 -2.68
N PHE A 307 8.42 -30.30 -2.59
CA PHE A 307 9.17 -29.24 -3.28
C PHE A 307 8.96 -29.29 -4.80
N GLU A 308 9.08 -30.46 -5.42
CA GLU A 308 8.89 -30.61 -6.87
C GLU A 308 7.50 -30.16 -7.31
N LYS A 309 6.46 -30.47 -6.55
CA LYS A 309 5.09 -30.06 -6.87
C LYS A 309 4.95 -28.54 -6.91
N GLU A 310 5.52 -27.86 -5.93
CA GLU A 310 5.53 -26.39 -5.85
C GLU A 310 6.38 -25.78 -6.96
N ALA A 311 7.59 -26.31 -7.18
CA ALA A 311 8.50 -25.88 -8.24
C ALA A 311 7.90 -26.05 -9.63
N ILE A 312 7.26 -27.19 -9.92
CA ILE A 312 6.55 -27.43 -11.19
C ILE A 312 5.47 -26.37 -11.41
N THR A 313 4.69 -26.07 -10.37
CA THR A 313 3.59 -25.10 -10.47
C THR A 313 4.13 -23.71 -10.81
N LEU A 314 5.14 -23.23 -10.09
CA LEU A 314 5.72 -21.91 -10.31
C LEU A 314 6.43 -21.81 -11.68
N ILE A 315 7.30 -22.78 -11.99
CA ILE A 315 8.09 -22.77 -13.23
C ILE A 315 7.16 -22.84 -14.45
N ASN A 316 6.18 -23.74 -14.44
CA ASN A 316 5.26 -23.89 -15.57
C ASN A 316 4.38 -22.65 -15.73
N SER A 317 3.92 -22.04 -14.65
CA SER A 317 3.14 -20.79 -14.72
C SER A 317 3.94 -19.68 -15.39
N ILE A 318 5.18 -19.44 -14.99
CA ILE A 318 6.03 -18.41 -15.62
C ILE A 318 6.36 -18.76 -17.09
N GLN A 319 6.70 -20.01 -17.40
CA GLN A 319 7.01 -20.42 -18.78
C GLN A 319 5.80 -20.30 -19.71
N ASN A 320 4.62 -20.72 -19.23
CA ASN A 320 3.38 -20.58 -19.99
C ASN A 320 3.00 -19.10 -20.15
N ALA A 321 3.26 -18.27 -19.15
CA ALA A 321 3.03 -16.84 -19.22
C ALA A 321 3.89 -16.19 -20.32
N ARG A 322 5.21 -16.42 -20.28
CA ARG A 322 6.16 -15.91 -21.29
C ARG A 322 5.83 -16.40 -22.70
N ARG A 323 5.50 -17.68 -22.85
CA ARG A 323 5.04 -18.23 -24.13
C ARG A 323 3.76 -17.54 -24.61
N ALA A 324 2.80 -17.28 -23.73
CA ALA A 324 1.58 -16.59 -24.09
C ALA A 324 1.85 -15.13 -24.51
N ASP A 325 2.78 -14.43 -23.86
CA ASP A 325 3.22 -13.08 -24.27
C ASP A 325 3.84 -13.10 -25.68
N ASP A 326 4.77 -14.04 -25.94
CA ASP A 326 5.43 -14.19 -27.25
C ASP A 326 4.42 -14.47 -28.38
N GLU A 327 3.34 -15.18 -28.05
CA GLU A 327 2.25 -15.51 -28.97
C GLU A 327 1.16 -14.43 -29.04
N GLY A 328 1.32 -13.30 -28.35
CA GLY A 328 0.35 -12.20 -28.35
C GLY A 328 -0.97 -12.53 -27.65
N ARG A 329 -0.95 -13.43 -26.67
CA ARG A 329 -2.09 -13.78 -25.81
C ARG A 329 -1.93 -13.14 -24.43
N GLU A 330 -1.99 -11.82 -24.36
CA GLU A 330 -1.65 -11.08 -23.14
C GLU A 330 -2.55 -11.41 -21.96
N SER A 331 -3.86 -11.56 -22.19
CA SER A 331 -4.76 -11.97 -21.11
C SER A 331 -4.40 -13.34 -20.56
N SER A 332 -3.99 -14.30 -21.39
CA SER A 332 -3.53 -15.60 -20.89
C SER A 332 -2.20 -15.48 -20.13
N ALA A 333 -1.28 -14.65 -20.61
CA ALA A 333 0.00 -14.42 -19.96
C ALA A 333 -0.18 -13.84 -18.55
N LEU A 334 -0.96 -12.76 -18.45
CA LEU A 334 -1.26 -12.08 -17.19
C LEU A 334 -1.94 -13.01 -16.18
N TYR A 335 -2.75 -13.98 -16.64
CA TYR A 335 -3.38 -14.97 -15.76
C TYR A 335 -2.31 -15.83 -15.09
N SER A 336 -1.38 -16.33 -15.90
CA SER A 336 -0.33 -17.21 -15.44
C SER A 336 0.71 -16.49 -14.57
N TYR A 337 1.01 -15.22 -14.83
CA TYR A 337 1.83 -14.42 -13.91
C TYR A 337 1.15 -14.20 -12.56
N ASP A 338 -0.15 -13.88 -12.55
CA ASP A 338 -0.90 -13.58 -11.33
C ASP A 338 -0.94 -14.78 -10.36
N LEU A 339 -0.96 -16.01 -10.88
CA LEU A 339 -0.84 -17.24 -10.07
C LEU A 339 0.47 -17.35 -9.29
N VAL A 340 1.50 -16.55 -9.64
CA VAL A 340 2.84 -16.63 -9.05
C VAL A 340 3.16 -15.39 -8.21
N VAL A 341 2.92 -14.20 -8.76
CA VAL A 341 3.37 -12.95 -8.15
C VAL A 341 2.26 -12.13 -7.51
N GLU A 342 0.99 -12.53 -7.69
CA GLU A 342 -0.18 -11.81 -7.17
C GLU A 342 -0.13 -10.32 -7.54
N LEU A 343 -0.45 -9.98 -8.80
CA LEU A 343 -0.17 -8.68 -9.43
C LEU A 343 -0.61 -7.48 -8.58
N GLU A 344 -1.77 -7.58 -7.91
CA GLU A 344 -2.30 -6.53 -7.06
C GLU A 344 -1.40 -6.21 -5.86
N LYS A 345 -0.67 -7.19 -5.31
CA LYS A 345 0.32 -6.98 -4.24
C LYS A 345 1.53 -6.20 -4.70
N LEU A 346 1.76 -6.12 -6.01
CA LEU A 346 2.81 -5.32 -6.63
C LEU A 346 2.28 -3.95 -7.11
N GLY A 347 1.03 -3.60 -6.80
CA GLY A 347 0.38 -2.39 -7.30
C GLY A 347 0.07 -2.45 -8.80
N LEU A 348 0.08 -3.65 -9.39
CA LEU A 348 -0.14 -3.85 -10.83
C LEU A 348 -1.61 -4.14 -11.13
N SER A 349 -2.13 -3.47 -12.17
CA SER A 349 -3.50 -3.68 -12.66
C SER A 349 -3.48 -4.32 -14.05
N ARG A 350 -4.00 -5.55 -14.16
CA ARG A 350 -4.20 -6.24 -15.44
C ARG A 350 -5.00 -5.38 -16.43
N ARG A 351 -6.17 -4.89 -15.98
CA ARG A 351 -7.09 -4.12 -16.82
C ARG A 351 -6.41 -2.86 -17.36
N LEU A 352 -5.66 -2.17 -16.51
CA LEU A 352 -4.94 -0.96 -16.91
C LEU A 352 -3.86 -1.27 -17.95
N TYR A 353 -3.07 -2.33 -17.74
CA TYR A 353 -2.05 -2.78 -18.68
C TYR A 353 -2.64 -3.17 -20.03
N GLU A 354 -3.69 -3.99 -20.05
CA GLU A 354 -4.35 -4.43 -21.29
C GLU A 354 -4.89 -3.25 -22.08
N ASN A 355 -5.54 -2.30 -21.41
CA ASN A 355 -6.03 -1.08 -22.04
C ASN A 355 -4.88 -0.21 -22.57
N ALA A 356 -3.84 0.02 -21.78
CA ALA A 356 -2.68 0.81 -22.21
C ALA A 356 -2.00 0.17 -23.42
N LEU A 357 -1.80 -1.15 -23.40
CA LEU A 357 -1.21 -1.90 -24.50
C LEU A 357 -2.05 -1.82 -25.77
N LEU A 358 -3.37 -1.93 -25.64
CA LEU A 358 -4.30 -1.80 -26.77
C LEU A 358 -4.16 -0.42 -27.44
N HIS A 359 -4.21 0.65 -26.65
CA HIS A 359 -4.08 2.01 -27.17
C HIS A 359 -2.68 2.27 -27.76
N TYR A 360 -1.62 1.79 -27.10
CA TYR A 360 -0.24 1.87 -27.60
C TYR A 360 -0.08 1.21 -28.98
N LYS A 361 -0.61 -0.02 -29.15
CA LYS A 361 -0.58 -0.75 -30.43
C LYS A 361 -1.40 -0.01 -31.49
N ARG A 362 -2.62 0.43 -31.16
CA ARG A 362 -3.51 1.18 -32.07
C ARG A 362 -2.84 2.43 -32.63
N LEU A 363 -2.20 3.23 -31.77
CA LEU A 363 -1.52 4.46 -32.21
C LEU A 363 -0.25 4.18 -33.02
N GLY A 364 0.36 3.00 -32.88
CA GLY A 364 1.52 2.58 -33.67
C GLY A 364 1.18 2.09 -35.08
N SER A 365 -0.06 1.68 -35.34
CA SER A 365 -0.50 1.16 -36.65
C SER A 365 -1.01 2.23 -37.64
N VAL A 366 -1.02 3.50 -37.24
CA VAL A 366 -1.59 4.63 -38.03
C VAL A 366 -0.52 5.36 -38.86
N GLN A 367 0.74 4.87 -38.87
CA GLN A 367 1.85 5.47 -39.62
C GLN A 367 2.11 4.80 -40.97
#